data_AF-A0A3E4PH23-F1
#
_entry.id   AF-A0A3E4PH23-F1
#
_cell.length_a   1.000
_cell.length_b   1.000
_cell.length_c   1.000
_cell.angle_alpha   90.00
_cell.angle_beta   90.00
_cell.angle_gamma   90.00
#
_symmetry.space_group_name_H-M   'P 1'
#
loop_
_entity.id
_entity.type
_entity.pdbx_description
1 polymer ?
#
loop_
_entity_poly.entity_id
_entity_poly.type
_entity_poly.pdbx_seq_one_letter_code
_entity_poly.pdbx_strand_id
1 'polypeptide(L)'
;DFMYRQLSSDMQEEYVSLLTVFENLEALYICRNVITVYPDCKSMIDVARQKLMNDPTFKHLSEDCQEYYFDFEAYASHLQEHGKFLVTEHGIFELPE
;
A
#
# COMPACT_ATOMS: atom_id res chain seq x y z
N ASP A 1 11.73 17.74 15.08
CA ASP A 1 10.53 17.06 15.57
C ASP A 1 10.83 15.60 15.87
N PHE A 2 10.52 15.09 17.07
CA PHE A 2 10.81 13.70 17.45
C PHE A 2 9.90 12.73 16.70
N MET A 3 8.62 13.08 16.52
CA MET A 3 7.63 12.21 15.86
C MET A 3 7.97 11.97 14.39
N TYR A 4 8.34 13.02 13.67
CA TYR A 4 8.74 12.93 12.27
C TYR A 4 9.91 11.96 12.05
N ARG A 5 10.93 12.00 12.92
CA ARG A 5 12.13 11.13 12.82
C ARG A 5 11.85 9.66 13.13
N GLN A 6 10.67 9.35 13.64
CA GLN A 6 10.23 7.99 13.97
C GLN A 6 9.32 7.39 12.89
N LEU A 7 8.99 8.16 11.84
CA LEU A 7 8.34 7.65 10.63
C LEU A 7 9.35 6.84 9.79
N SER A 8 8.87 5.91 8.97
CA SER A 8 9.73 5.21 8.00
C SER A 8 10.33 6.18 6.97
N SER A 9 11.38 5.76 6.26
CA SER A 9 11.96 6.55 5.15
C SER A 9 10.91 6.97 4.14
N ASP A 10 10.06 6.03 3.73
CA ASP A 10 9.03 6.26 2.70
C ASP A 10 7.99 7.28 3.18
N MET A 11 7.61 7.22 4.46
CA MET A 11 6.69 8.21 5.04
C MET A 11 7.31 9.60 5.21
N GLN A 12 8.63 9.67 5.44
CA GLN A 12 9.33 10.96 5.51
C GLN A 12 9.45 11.58 4.11
N GLU A 13 9.76 10.78 3.10
CA GLU A 13 9.83 11.21 1.70
C GLU A 13 8.47 11.69 1.20
N GLU A 14 7.39 11.00 1.56
CA GLU A 14 6.03 11.29 1.13
C GLU A 14 5.19 12.05 2.17
N TYR A 15 5.86 12.74 3.09
CA TYR A 15 5.21 13.41 4.22
C TYR A 15 4.15 14.44 3.76
N VAL A 16 4.44 15.21 2.72
CA VAL A 16 3.50 16.21 2.17
C VAL A 16 2.26 15.54 1.60
N SER A 17 2.45 14.43 0.87
CA SER A 17 1.36 13.62 0.31
C SER A 17 0.48 13.05 1.42
N LEU A 18 1.09 12.49 2.48
CA LEU A 18 0.38 11.93 3.64
C LEU A 18 -0.45 12.98 4.40
N LEU A 19 0.04 14.22 4.51
CA LEU A 19 -0.71 15.32 5.12
C LEU A 19 -1.91 15.82 4.30
N THR A 20 -2.10 15.33 3.07
CA THR A 20 -3.38 15.56 2.35
C THR A 20 -4.52 14.72 2.91
N VAL A 21 -4.19 13.64 3.65
CA VAL A 21 -5.15 12.70 4.21
C VAL A 21 -5.20 12.77 5.74
N PHE A 22 -4.06 12.97 6.39
CA PHE A 22 -3.98 13.12 7.85
C PHE A 22 -3.96 14.60 8.23
N GLU A 23 -4.72 14.96 9.27
CA GLU A 23 -4.85 16.34 9.73
C GLU A 23 -3.50 16.98 10.11
N ASN A 24 -2.60 16.20 10.71
CA ASN A 24 -1.32 16.66 11.20
C ASN A 24 -0.35 15.49 11.46
N LEU A 25 0.88 15.83 11.88
CA LEU A 25 1.93 14.86 12.23
C LEU A 25 1.53 13.89 13.34
N GLU A 26 0.76 14.34 14.33
CA GLU A 26 0.34 13.48 15.45
C GLU A 26 -0.61 12.39 14.98
N ALA A 27 -1.59 12.73 14.14
CA ALA A 27 -2.50 11.76 13.53
C ALA A 27 -1.76 10.72 12.67
N LEU A 28 -0.83 11.18 11.81
CA LEU A 28 0.02 10.28 11.03
C LEU A 28 0.88 9.39 11.94
N TYR A 29 1.49 9.96 12.98
CA TYR A 29 2.36 9.25 13.89
C TYR A 29 1.62 8.13 14.64
N ILE A 30 0.37 8.35 15.06
CA ILE A 30 -0.46 7.33 15.72
C ILE A 30 -0.68 6.13 14.80
N CYS A 31 -0.91 6.36 13.51
CA CYS A 31 -1.21 5.32 12.52
C CYS A 31 0.02 4.72 11.82
N ARG A 32 1.23 5.25 12.04
CA ARG A 32 2.45 4.89 11.29
C ARG A 32 2.78 3.39 11.22
N ASN A 33 2.39 2.61 12.23
CA ASN A 33 2.70 1.18 12.30
C ASN A 33 1.64 0.29 11.63
N VAL A 34 0.47 0.86 11.28
CA VAL A 34 -0.62 0.14 10.62
C VAL A 34 -0.75 0.50 9.14
N ILE A 35 -0.10 1.58 8.70
CA ILE A 35 0.00 1.93 7.28
C ILE A 35 0.92 0.92 6.60
N THR A 36 0.43 0.29 5.54
CA THR A 36 1.25 -0.60 4.71
C THR A 36 1.79 0.19 3.52
N VAL A 37 3.10 0.07 3.27
CA VAL A 37 3.76 0.77 2.16
C VAL A 37 4.03 -0.23 1.04
N TYR A 38 3.62 0.14 -0.16
CA TYR A 38 3.90 -0.56 -1.41
C TYR A 38 4.89 0.28 -2.23
N PRO A 39 6.20 0.19 -1.94
CA PRO A 39 7.22 0.96 -2.67
C PRO A 39 7.23 0.54 -4.14
N ASP A 40 7.55 1.49 -5.03
CA ASP A 40 7.64 1.30 -6.49
C ASP A 40 6.34 0.86 -7.22
N CYS A 41 5.24 0.64 -6.49
CA CYS A 41 3.93 0.39 -7.10
C CYS A 41 3.39 1.67 -7.75
N LYS A 42 3.04 1.59 -9.03
CA LYS A 42 2.50 2.74 -9.81
C LYS A 42 1.00 2.66 -10.00
N SER A 43 0.40 1.51 -9.69
CA SER A 43 -1.01 1.23 -9.88
C SER A 43 -1.53 0.26 -8.83
N MET A 44 -2.86 0.20 -8.69
CA MET A 44 -3.51 -0.78 -7.82
C MET A 44 -3.38 -2.21 -8.33
N ILE A 45 -3.07 -2.40 -9.62
CA ILE A 45 -2.70 -3.72 -10.17
C ILE A 45 -1.35 -4.17 -9.60
N ASP A 46 -0.38 -3.26 -9.44
CA ASP A 46 0.90 -3.58 -8.83
C ASP A 46 0.72 -3.97 -7.35
N VAL A 47 -0.12 -3.22 -6.62
CA VAL A 47 -0.49 -3.54 -5.23
C VAL A 47 -1.16 -4.91 -5.14
N ALA A 48 -2.13 -5.18 -6.03
CA ALA A 48 -2.82 -6.46 -6.11
C ALA A 48 -1.84 -7.63 -6.33
N ARG A 49 -0.91 -7.47 -7.28
CA ARG A 49 0.17 -8.43 -7.54
C ARG A 49 1.06 -8.63 -6.32
N GLN A 50 1.53 -7.55 -5.70
CA GLN A 50 2.42 -7.65 -4.54
C GLN A 50 1.74 -8.27 -3.32
N LYS A 51 0.45 -7.98 -3.07
CA LYS A 51 -0.33 -8.62 -1.99
C LYS A 51 -0.42 -10.13 -2.22
N LEU A 52 -0.78 -10.57 -3.43
CA LEU A 52 -0.91 -12.00 -3.74
C LEU A 52 0.43 -12.72 -3.78
N MET A 53 1.46 -12.09 -4.32
CA MET A 53 2.83 -12.60 -4.29
C MET A 53 3.43 -12.65 -2.89
N ASN A 54 2.73 -12.17 -1.86
CA ASN A 54 3.09 -12.36 -0.46
C ASN A 54 2.13 -13.31 0.27
N ASP A 55 1.00 -13.66 -0.33
CA ASP A 55 0.04 -14.61 0.21
C ASP A 55 0.58 -16.05 0.09
N PRO A 56 0.74 -16.78 1.21
CA PRO A 56 1.24 -18.14 1.17
C PRO A 56 0.37 -19.06 0.33
N THR A 57 -0.95 -18.95 0.41
CA THR A 57 -1.90 -19.79 -0.34
C THR A 57 -1.73 -19.59 -1.84
N PHE A 58 -1.58 -18.33 -2.28
CA PHE A 58 -1.32 -18.01 -3.68
C PHE A 58 0.03 -18.56 -4.16
N LYS A 59 1.08 -18.47 -3.35
CA LYS A 59 2.41 -19.02 -3.67
C LYS A 59 2.44 -20.54 -3.87
N HIS A 60 1.50 -21.28 -3.28
CA HIS A 60 1.41 -22.73 -3.45
C HIS A 60 0.71 -23.13 -4.76
N LEU A 61 0.11 -22.18 -5.49
CA LEU A 61 -0.46 -22.44 -6.81
C LEU A 61 0.67 -22.64 -7.84
N SER A 62 0.39 -23.37 -8.93
CA SER A 62 1.33 -23.48 -10.04
C SER A 62 1.57 -22.12 -10.71
N GLU A 63 2.74 -21.94 -11.32
CA GLU A 63 3.08 -20.72 -12.06
C GLU A 63 2.02 -20.40 -13.12
N ASP A 64 1.54 -21.42 -13.85
CA ASP A 64 0.46 -21.27 -14.83
C ASP A 64 -0.82 -20.67 -14.20
N CYS A 65 -1.19 -21.11 -12.99
CA CYS A 65 -2.35 -20.58 -12.28
C CYS A 65 -2.14 -19.13 -11.82
N GLN A 66 -0.92 -18.79 -11.40
CA GLN A 66 -0.58 -17.44 -10.96
C GLN A 66 -0.53 -16.44 -12.12
N GLU A 67 -0.06 -16.86 -13.30
CA GLU A 67 0.15 -15.98 -14.46
C GLU A 67 -1.10 -15.84 -15.34
N TYR A 68 -1.81 -16.94 -15.62
CA TYR A 68 -2.84 -16.94 -16.68
C TYR A 68 -4.28 -17.01 -16.17
N TYR A 69 -4.49 -17.36 -14.91
CA TYR A 69 -5.85 -17.56 -14.38
C TYR A 69 -6.26 -16.54 -13.32
N PHE A 70 -5.33 -15.70 -12.87
CA PHE A 70 -5.64 -14.68 -11.88
C PHE A 70 -5.97 -13.34 -12.55
N ASP A 71 -7.17 -12.83 -12.28
CA ASP A 71 -7.60 -11.50 -12.73
C ASP A 71 -7.14 -10.43 -11.73
N PHE A 72 -5.97 -9.87 -11.98
CA PHE A 72 -5.41 -8.80 -11.15
C PHE A 72 -6.17 -7.48 -11.28
N GLU A 73 -6.89 -7.25 -12.39
CA GLU A 73 -7.70 -6.04 -12.55
C GLU A 73 -8.91 -6.11 -11.62
N ALA A 74 -9.64 -7.22 -11.64
CA ALA A 74 -10.78 -7.44 -10.75
C ALA A 74 -10.38 -7.36 -9.27
N TYR A 75 -9.22 -7.93 -8.90
CA TYR A 75 -8.74 -7.84 -7.53
C TYR A 75 -8.30 -6.42 -7.16
N ALA A 76 -7.62 -5.69 -8.06
CA ALA A 76 -7.26 -4.30 -7.84
C ALA A 76 -8.50 -3.42 -7.63
N SER A 77 -9.56 -3.60 -8.43
CA SER A 77 -10.84 -2.91 -8.24
C SER A 77 -11.45 -3.21 -6.88
N HIS A 78 -11.51 -4.49 -6.48
CA HIS A 78 -12.01 -4.88 -5.17
C HIS A 78 -11.21 -4.23 -4.02
N LEU A 79 -9.87 -4.17 -4.14
CA LEU A 79 -9.04 -3.47 -3.16
C LEU A 79 -9.38 -1.98 -3.09
N GLN A 80 -9.53 -1.30 -4.22
CA GLN A 80 -9.89 0.13 -4.25
C GLN A 80 -11.28 0.43 -3.69
N GLU A 81 -12.23 -0.47 -3.90
CA GLU A 81 -13.61 -0.30 -3.41
C GLU A 81 -13.72 -0.48 -1.90
N HIS A 82 -12.89 -1.34 -1.32
CA HIS A 82 -12.99 -1.74 0.09
C HIS A 82 -11.84 -1.25 0.97
N GLY A 83 -10.81 -0.65 0.42
CA GLY A 83 -9.67 -0.12 1.17
C GLY A 83 -9.39 1.35 0.85
N LYS A 84 -8.47 1.94 1.62
CA LYS A 84 -8.08 3.33 1.46
C LYS A 84 -6.64 3.41 1.01
N PHE A 85 -6.42 3.86 -0.22
CA PHE A 85 -5.09 3.92 -0.82
C PHE A 85 -4.73 5.36 -1.20
N LEU A 86 -3.49 5.76 -0.87
CA LEU A 86 -2.90 7.02 -1.29
C LEU A 86 -1.79 6.71 -2.29
N VAL A 87 -1.97 7.19 -3.53
CA VAL A 87 -0.94 7.10 -4.58
C VAL A 87 -0.01 8.30 -4.46
N THR A 88 1.29 8.04 -4.47
CA THR A 88 2.33 9.07 -4.40
C THR A 88 3.36 8.90 -5.52
N GLU A 89 4.42 9.71 -5.52
CA GLU A 89 5.49 9.62 -6.53
C GLU A 89 6.34 8.35 -6.31
N HIS A 90 6.59 7.98 -5.05
CA HIS A 90 7.48 6.88 -4.67
C HIS A 90 6.77 5.57 -4.31
N GLY A 91 5.44 5.51 -4.40
CA GLY A 91 4.69 4.27 -4.19
C GLY A 91 3.22 4.48 -3.85
N ILE A 92 2.62 3.45 -3.25
CA ILE A 92 1.24 3.47 -2.78
C ILE A 92 1.19 3.12 -1.29
N PHE A 93 0.43 3.89 -0.53
CA PHE A 93 0.20 3.66 0.89
C PHE A 93 -1.22 3.13 1.08
N GLU A 94 -1.36 1.98 1.75
CA GLU A 94 -2.63 1.51 2.28
C GLU A 94 -2.81 2.06 3.68
N LEU A 95 -3.86 2.85 3.85
CA LEU A 95 -4.18 3.58 5.06
C LEU A 95 -5.17 2.77 5.92
N PRO A 96 -5.14 2.94 7.24
CA PRO A 96 -6.19 2.38 8.09
C PRO A 96 -7.57 2.98 7.75
N GLU A 97 -8.62 2.18 7.95
CA GLU A 97 -10.03 2.61 7.85
C GLU A 97 -10.37 3.76 8.80
#